data_AF-A0A1V0DEP2-F1
#
_entry.id   AF-A0A1V0DEP2-F1
#
_cell.length_a   1.000
_cell.length_b   1.000
_cell.length_c   1.000
_cell.angle_alpha   90.00
_cell.angle_beta   90.00
_cell.angle_gamma   90.00
#
_symmetry.space_group_name_H-M   'P 1'
#
loop_
_entity.id
_entity.type
_entity.pdbx_description
1 polymer ?
#
loop_
_entity_poly.entity_id
_entity_poly.type
_entity_poly.pdbx_seq_one_letter_code
_entity_poly.pdbx_strand_id
1 'polypeptide(L)'
;MIQPRRHLISRKKAIYPISDYLRSYLERYQRLFDQGIRYEDLTRYTNSVPLYDEQGEDTLWSTVLFSPIEQQEIHAQLCLTYALLKGYGDLSIAENLYIDRVDLCLYANTLPFRVRIVNRLNDNHDYFYVKRADANRVYGLELEHILSPSRIHYFIRDTTLIEEHIIGIPADVFMHEGMPEGRFDQVRLAKEFTKFNERCFVRLLGDMHAGNFVIDITRDFEKWHYRMRPIDFDQQSHHWRKQVYMPQFYPQNQPMIKMGMRCLVPENVLQYQREERALIANRVRVSHGRFEALMDVMSEDLIAPPENVDRLRSQLNQHYDTDRFTPCLTMGELVRVSILLLLERNSPANPPFHQRFVKDRPGTVALRNVRP
;
A
#
# COMPACT_ATOMS: atom_id res chain seq x y z
N MET A 1 -23.41 -23.45 -19.40
CA MET A 1 -23.49 -21.98 -19.35
C MET A 1 -22.37 -21.44 -18.48
N ILE A 2 -21.29 -20.92 -19.10
CA ILE A 2 -20.21 -20.25 -18.38
C ILE A 2 -20.78 -18.90 -17.94
N GLN A 3 -21.08 -18.72 -16.66
CA GLN A 3 -21.43 -17.40 -16.15
C GLN A 3 -20.27 -16.44 -16.45
N PRO A 4 -20.52 -15.24 -16.99
CA PRO A 4 -19.47 -14.27 -17.20
C PRO A 4 -18.83 -13.94 -15.85
N ARG A 5 -17.51 -14.09 -15.75
CA ARG A 5 -16.74 -13.79 -14.53
C ARG A 5 -17.04 -12.34 -14.13
N ARG A 6 -17.84 -12.14 -13.07
CA ARG A 6 -18.10 -10.80 -12.52
C ARG A 6 -16.77 -10.25 -12.01
N HIS A 7 -16.20 -9.26 -12.70
CA HIS A 7 -15.12 -8.45 -12.16
C HIS A 7 -15.60 -7.83 -10.83
N LEU A 8 -14.81 -8.00 -9.77
CA LEU A 8 -15.14 -7.50 -8.42
C LEU A 8 -15.31 -5.98 -8.40
N ILE A 9 -14.49 -5.29 -9.20
CA ILE A 9 -14.54 -3.87 -9.50
C ILE A 9 -14.90 -3.72 -10.98
N SER A 10 -16.04 -3.08 -11.25
CA SER A 10 -16.57 -2.95 -12.62
C SER A 10 -16.58 -1.52 -13.15
N ARG A 11 -16.28 -0.52 -12.31
CA ARG A 11 -16.29 0.90 -12.67
C ARG A 11 -14.95 1.54 -12.34
N LYS A 12 -14.49 2.42 -13.21
CA LYS A 12 -13.31 3.25 -12.97
C LYS A 12 -13.59 4.22 -11.81
N LYS A 13 -12.65 4.32 -10.88
CA LYS A 13 -12.68 5.27 -9.76
C LYS A 13 -12.33 6.67 -10.27
N ALA A 14 -13.01 7.70 -9.76
CA ALA A 14 -12.60 9.08 -9.98
C ALA A 14 -11.30 9.39 -9.22
N ILE A 15 -10.55 10.40 -9.67
CA ILE A 15 -9.40 10.90 -8.92
C ILE A 15 -9.91 11.82 -7.81
N TYR A 16 -9.48 11.57 -6.58
CA TYR A 16 -9.79 12.41 -5.42
C TYR A 16 -8.60 13.34 -5.14
N PRO A 17 -8.80 14.66 -5.07
CA PRO A 17 -7.71 15.60 -4.83
C PRO A 17 -7.16 15.48 -3.41
N ILE A 18 -5.92 15.91 -3.20
CA ILE A 18 -5.34 16.04 -1.87
C ILE A 18 -5.98 17.25 -1.18
N SER A 19 -6.71 17.03 -0.08
CA SER A 19 -7.29 18.08 0.75
C SER A 19 -6.23 18.91 1.47
N ASP A 20 -6.57 20.12 1.92
CA ASP A 20 -5.64 20.98 2.68
C ASP A 20 -5.21 20.36 4.01
N TYR A 21 -6.11 19.61 4.66
CA TYR A 21 -5.79 18.83 5.86
C TYR A 21 -4.78 17.71 5.54
N LEU A 22 -4.97 16.97 4.44
CA LEU A 22 -4.01 15.95 4.02
C LEU A 22 -2.67 16.56 3.62
N ARG A 23 -2.68 17.70 2.92
CA ARG A 23 -1.46 18.45 2.58
C ARG A 23 -0.70 18.84 3.85
N SER A 24 -1.38 19.38 4.86
CA SER A 24 -0.77 19.76 6.14
C SER A 24 -0.16 18.55 6.87
N TYR A 25 -0.85 17.40 6.85
CA TYR A 25 -0.30 16.14 7.37
C TYR A 25 0.96 15.72 6.61
N LEU A 26 0.92 15.76 5.28
CA LEU A 26 2.04 15.36 4.43
C LEU A 26 3.27 16.25 4.65
N GLU A 27 3.07 17.57 4.79
CA GLU A 27 4.14 18.52 5.13
C GLU A 27 4.79 18.16 6.47
N ARG A 28 3.97 17.94 7.51
CA ARG A 28 4.43 17.54 8.85
C ARG A 28 5.30 16.28 8.83
N TYR A 29 4.99 15.33 7.94
CA TYR A 29 5.73 14.06 7.81
C TYR A 29 6.72 14.05 6.63
N GLN A 30 7.15 15.24 6.16
CA GLN A 30 8.19 15.42 5.14
C GLN A 30 7.89 14.66 3.84
N ARG A 31 6.64 14.71 3.40
CA ARG A 31 6.16 14.11 2.14
C ARG A 31 5.93 15.12 1.02
N LEU A 32 6.09 16.42 1.28
CA LEU A 32 5.93 17.47 0.27
C LEU A 32 7.27 18.05 -0.14
N PHE A 33 7.45 18.24 -1.44
CA PHE A 33 8.65 18.82 -2.05
C PHE A 33 8.23 19.84 -3.12
N ASP A 34 9.01 20.89 -3.27
CA ASP A 34 8.81 21.97 -4.25
C ASP A 34 9.59 21.74 -5.56
N GLN A 35 10.62 20.91 -5.51
CA GLN A 35 11.51 20.54 -6.63
C GLN A 35 11.25 19.14 -7.17
N GLY A 36 11.85 18.84 -8.34
CA GLY A 36 11.72 17.56 -9.06
C GLY A 36 10.76 17.64 -10.24
N ILE A 37 10.49 16.52 -10.90
CA ILE A 37 9.64 16.44 -12.09
C ILE A 37 8.15 16.59 -11.73
N ARG A 38 7.35 17.24 -12.59
CA ARG A 38 5.88 17.10 -12.57
C ARG A 38 5.43 16.07 -13.58
N TYR A 39 4.28 15.46 -13.30
CA TYR A 39 3.60 14.59 -14.24
C TYR A 39 3.38 15.29 -15.59
N GLU A 40 2.94 16.55 -15.57
CA GLU A 40 2.68 17.37 -16.76
C GLU A 40 3.94 17.58 -17.61
N ASP A 41 5.13 17.66 -16.99
CA ASP A 41 6.39 17.82 -17.70
C ASP A 41 6.67 16.61 -18.61
N LEU A 42 6.30 15.40 -18.17
CA LEU A 42 6.45 14.15 -18.92
C LEU A 42 5.40 13.97 -20.02
N THR A 43 4.29 14.71 -19.98
CA THR A 43 3.26 14.67 -21.05
C THR A 43 3.66 15.43 -22.31
N ARG A 44 4.79 16.14 -22.28
CA ARG A 44 5.36 16.89 -23.41
C ARG A 44 6.08 16.01 -24.45
N TYR A 45 6.05 14.68 -24.29
CA TYR A 45 6.68 13.78 -25.25
C TYR A 45 6.13 13.98 -26.66
N THR A 46 6.97 13.79 -27.66
CA THR A 46 6.63 14.01 -29.08
C THR A 46 6.39 12.70 -29.83
N ASN A 47 6.94 11.60 -29.33
CA ASN A 47 6.77 10.28 -29.91
C ASN A 47 6.82 9.19 -28.83
N SER A 48 6.37 7.97 -29.15
CA SER A 48 6.47 6.82 -28.25
C SER A 48 6.62 5.52 -29.02
N VAL A 49 7.36 4.56 -28.46
CA VAL A 49 7.60 3.24 -29.08
C VAL A 49 7.17 2.15 -28.10
N PRO A 50 6.37 1.14 -28.55
CA PRO A 50 6.01 0.00 -27.69
C PRO A 50 7.25 -0.70 -27.13
N LEU A 51 7.20 -1.03 -25.84
CA LEU A 51 8.25 -1.75 -25.15
C LEU A 51 7.90 -3.24 -25.12
N TYR A 52 8.77 -4.05 -25.72
CA TYR A 52 8.67 -5.50 -25.69
C TYR A 52 9.63 -6.07 -24.63
N ASP A 53 9.26 -7.20 -24.03
CA ASP A 53 10.15 -7.94 -23.12
C ASP A 53 11.22 -8.74 -23.88
N GLU A 54 12.06 -9.46 -23.14
CA GLU A 54 13.15 -10.26 -23.72
C GLU A 54 12.64 -11.42 -24.59
N GLN A 55 11.39 -11.83 -24.40
CA GLN A 55 10.73 -12.89 -25.16
C GLN A 55 10.00 -12.34 -26.40
N GLY A 56 9.97 -11.01 -26.57
CA GLY A 56 9.31 -10.33 -27.68
C GLY A 56 7.82 -10.10 -27.46
N GLU A 57 7.30 -10.32 -26.24
CA GLU A 57 5.91 -10.07 -25.89
C GLU A 57 5.69 -8.59 -25.51
N ASP A 58 4.52 -8.06 -25.85
CA ASP A 58 4.17 -6.66 -25.57
C ASP A 58 3.96 -6.45 -24.07
N THR A 59 4.77 -5.56 -23.47
CA THR A 59 4.67 -5.25 -22.03
C THR A 59 3.49 -4.33 -21.71
N LEU A 60 2.81 -3.78 -22.71
CA LEU A 60 1.78 -2.72 -22.62
C LEU A 60 2.31 -1.38 -22.11
N TRP A 61 3.63 -1.24 -22.02
CA TRP A 61 4.33 0.02 -21.79
C TRP A 61 4.83 0.59 -23.12
N SER A 62 4.90 1.91 -23.21
CA SER A 62 5.46 2.61 -24.37
C SER A 62 6.56 3.55 -23.92
N THR A 63 7.79 3.38 -24.41
CA THR A 63 8.89 4.29 -24.11
C THR A 63 8.64 5.62 -24.83
N VAL A 64 8.55 6.71 -24.07
CA VAL A 64 8.28 8.04 -24.59
C VAL A 64 9.57 8.77 -24.95
N LEU A 65 9.52 9.55 -26.02
CA LEU A 65 10.65 10.31 -26.55
C LEU A 65 10.33 11.80 -26.53
N PHE A 66 11.30 12.60 -26.11
CA PHE A 66 11.19 14.06 -26.01
C PHE A 66 12.02 14.72 -27.12
N SER A 67 11.74 15.99 -27.42
CA SER A 67 12.65 16.77 -28.26
C SER A 67 14.02 16.90 -27.57
N PRO A 68 15.15 17.09 -28.30
CA PRO A 68 16.47 17.15 -27.68
C PRO A 68 16.61 18.21 -26.58
N ILE A 69 15.92 19.35 -26.74
CA ILE A 69 15.91 20.45 -25.76
C ILE A 69 15.15 20.03 -24.50
N GLU A 70 13.94 19.49 -24.66
CA GLU A 70 13.13 19.02 -23.53
C GLU A 70 13.76 17.83 -22.81
N GLN A 71 14.41 16.93 -23.56
CA GLN A 71 15.04 15.74 -22.99
C GLN A 71 16.13 16.11 -21.97
N GLN A 72 16.95 17.13 -22.25
CA GLN A 72 17.97 17.58 -21.31
C GLN A 72 17.36 18.12 -20.01
N GLU A 73 16.34 18.97 -20.12
CA GLU A 73 15.61 19.52 -18.97
C GLU A 73 14.91 18.41 -18.15
N ILE A 74 14.16 17.55 -18.83
CA ILE A 74 13.38 16.47 -18.20
C ILE A 74 14.30 15.46 -17.53
N HIS A 75 15.37 15.02 -18.19
CA HIS A 75 16.31 14.06 -17.59
C HIS A 75 17.00 14.65 -16.37
N ALA A 76 17.37 15.94 -16.39
CA ALA A 76 17.94 16.61 -15.22
C ALA A 76 16.94 16.65 -14.04
N GLN A 77 15.67 16.99 -14.31
CA GLN A 77 14.61 16.98 -13.29
C GLN A 77 14.31 15.58 -12.76
N LEU A 78 14.40 14.54 -13.60
CA LEU A 78 14.23 13.15 -13.19
C LEU A 78 15.38 12.66 -12.32
N CYS A 79 16.63 13.01 -12.63
CA CYS A 79 17.77 12.71 -11.75
C CYS A 79 17.64 13.42 -10.39
N LEU A 80 17.24 14.69 -10.38
CA LEU A 80 16.92 15.44 -9.15
C LEU A 80 15.81 14.76 -8.35
N THR A 81 14.73 14.35 -9.01
CA THR A 81 13.60 13.63 -8.40
C THR A 81 14.05 12.37 -7.68
N TYR A 82 14.92 11.58 -8.32
CA TYR A 82 15.46 10.37 -7.71
C TYR A 82 16.38 10.68 -6.52
N ALA A 83 17.23 11.72 -6.60
CA ALA A 83 18.07 12.14 -5.48
C ALA A 83 17.23 12.60 -4.26
N LEU A 84 16.13 13.32 -4.49
CA LEU A 84 15.17 13.70 -3.44
C LEU A 84 14.51 12.46 -2.82
N LEU A 85 14.11 11.48 -3.66
CA LEU A 85 13.47 10.24 -3.22
C LEU A 85 14.38 9.37 -2.34
N LYS A 86 15.67 9.25 -2.67
CA LYS A 86 16.63 8.35 -2.00
C LYS A 86 17.42 9.00 -0.86
N GLY A 87 17.76 10.27 -0.98
CA GLY A 87 18.78 10.92 -0.13
C GLY A 87 18.35 12.24 0.49
N TYR A 88 17.05 12.55 0.55
CA TYR A 88 16.53 13.86 1.00
C TYR A 88 17.21 15.05 0.29
N GLY A 89 17.64 14.87 -0.96
CA GLY A 89 18.24 15.93 -1.76
C GLY A 89 19.76 16.04 -1.68
N ASP A 90 20.48 14.99 -1.24
CA ASP A 90 21.92 14.92 -1.49
C ASP A 90 22.19 14.79 -3.00
N LEU A 91 22.44 15.93 -3.63
CA LEU A 91 22.67 16.05 -5.08
C LEU A 91 23.95 15.37 -5.54
N SER A 92 24.90 15.07 -4.64
CA SER A 92 26.11 14.32 -5.00
C SER A 92 25.78 12.92 -5.54
N ILE A 93 24.63 12.37 -5.14
CA ILE A 93 24.09 11.10 -5.64
C ILE A 93 23.72 11.20 -7.13
N ALA A 94 23.30 12.39 -7.61
CA ALA A 94 22.82 12.59 -8.98
C ALA A 94 23.94 12.68 -10.02
N GLU A 95 25.18 12.99 -9.63
CA GLU A 95 26.29 13.24 -10.57
C GLU A 95 26.57 12.04 -11.50
N ASN A 96 26.44 10.84 -10.94
CA ASN A 96 26.72 9.59 -11.64
C ASN A 96 25.46 8.88 -12.15
N LEU A 97 24.30 9.52 -12.13
CA LEU A 97 23.05 8.95 -12.60
C LEU A 97 22.67 9.48 -13.99
N TYR A 98 22.03 8.62 -14.77
CA TYR A 98 21.36 9.04 -16.00
C TYR A 98 20.04 8.28 -16.19
N ILE A 99 19.11 8.93 -16.88
CA ILE A 99 17.85 8.31 -17.26
C ILE A 99 18.08 7.47 -18.52
N ASP A 100 17.85 6.17 -18.39
CA ASP A 100 17.93 5.22 -19.50
C ASP A 100 16.66 5.32 -20.37
N ARG A 101 15.50 5.29 -19.71
CA ARG A 101 14.20 5.44 -20.40
C ARG A 101 13.09 5.91 -19.48
N VAL A 102 12.07 6.50 -20.10
CA VAL A 102 10.80 6.84 -19.48
C VAL A 102 9.70 6.08 -20.22
N ASP A 103 8.93 5.28 -19.48
CA ASP A 103 7.91 4.40 -20.03
C ASP A 103 6.52 4.86 -19.56
N LEU A 104 5.58 4.99 -20.49
CA LEU A 104 4.18 5.32 -20.23
C LEU A 104 3.33 4.04 -20.20
N CYS A 105 2.58 3.85 -19.13
CA CYS A 105 1.65 2.72 -18.99
C CYS A 105 0.30 3.04 -19.64
N LEU A 106 0.03 2.47 -20.81
CA LEU A 106 -1.15 2.80 -21.63
C LEU A 106 -2.46 2.16 -21.13
N TYR A 107 -2.39 1.07 -20.38
CA TYR A 107 -3.58 0.33 -19.93
C TYR A 107 -4.16 0.84 -18.59
N ALA A 108 -3.39 1.60 -17.82
CA ALA A 108 -3.80 2.08 -16.51
C ALA A 108 -4.60 3.39 -16.61
N ASN A 109 -5.59 3.55 -15.72
CA ASN A 109 -6.53 4.67 -15.77
C ASN A 109 -5.88 6.05 -15.62
N THR A 110 -4.76 6.13 -14.89
CA THR A 110 -4.07 7.40 -14.59
C THR A 110 -2.83 7.61 -15.46
N LEU A 111 -2.59 6.74 -16.45
CA LEU A 111 -1.46 6.80 -17.38
C LEU A 111 -0.11 7.07 -16.68
N PRO A 112 0.26 6.28 -15.66
CA PRO A 112 1.47 6.54 -14.88
C PRO A 112 2.73 6.33 -15.73
N PHE A 113 3.77 7.09 -15.41
CA PHE A 113 5.10 6.89 -15.99
C PHE A 113 5.96 6.06 -15.06
N ARG A 114 6.81 5.21 -15.63
CA ARG A 114 7.90 4.49 -14.97
C ARG A 114 9.20 5.02 -15.53
N VAL A 115 10.13 5.37 -14.65
CA VAL A 115 11.43 5.92 -15.02
C VAL A 115 12.49 4.90 -14.63
N ARG A 116 13.30 4.50 -15.61
CA ARG A 116 14.48 3.66 -15.38
C ARG A 116 15.71 4.56 -15.28
N ILE A 117 16.37 4.51 -14.14
CA ILE A 117 17.56 5.31 -13.85
C ILE A 117 18.74 4.37 -13.63
N VAL A 118 19.90 4.72 -14.19
CA VAL A 118 21.10 3.88 -14.17
C VAL A 118 22.26 4.65 -13.57
N ASN A 119 23.05 3.97 -12.74
CA ASN A 119 24.29 4.48 -12.19
C ASN A 119 25.47 4.15 -13.11
N ARG A 120 26.12 5.20 -13.63
CA ARG A 120 27.27 5.10 -14.54
C ARG A 120 28.45 4.32 -13.98
N LEU A 121 28.63 4.31 -12.67
CA LEU A 121 29.81 3.72 -12.03
C LEU A 121 29.77 2.19 -11.94
N ASN A 122 28.57 1.60 -11.88
CA ASN A 122 28.41 0.16 -11.65
C ASN A 122 27.34 -0.49 -12.53
N ASP A 123 26.72 0.27 -13.44
CA ASP A 123 25.64 -0.16 -14.34
C ASP A 123 24.40 -0.72 -13.61
N ASN A 124 24.31 -0.47 -12.29
CA ASN A 124 23.13 -0.81 -11.51
C ASN A 124 22.00 0.15 -11.85
N HIS A 125 20.78 -0.36 -11.83
CA HIS A 125 19.61 0.40 -12.22
C HIS A 125 18.50 0.30 -11.17
N ASP A 126 17.72 1.36 -11.09
CA ASP A 126 16.56 1.47 -10.24
C ASP A 126 15.37 1.96 -11.05
N TYR A 127 14.20 1.86 -10.42
CA TYR A 127 12.95 2.39 -10.95
C TYR A 127 12.25 3.28 -9.94
N PHE A 128 11.55 4.27 -10.45
CA PHE A 128 10.53 5.01 -9.72
C PHE A 128 9.37 5.35 -10.65
N TYR A 129 8.22 5.69 -10.06
CA TYR A 129 7.01 5.98 -10.79
C TYR A 129 6.58 7.43 -10.59
N VAL A 130 6.10 8.05 -11.66
CA VAL A 130 5.51 9.39 -11.66
C VAL A 130 4.03 9.24 -11.97
N LYS A 131 3.19 9.56 -11.00
CA LYS A 131 1.74 9.37 -11.06
C LYS A 131 1.04 10.70 -10.78
N ARG A 132 -0.18 10.87 -11.30
CA ARG A 132 -1.06 11.94 -10.80
C ARG A 132 -1.46 11.62 -9.37
N ALA A 133 -1.41 12.61 -8.49
CA ALA A 133 -1.76 12.46 -7.09
C ALA A 133 -3.25 12.13 -6.91
N ASP A 134 -3.53 11.24 -5.97
CA ASP A 134 -4.88 10.79 -5.62
C ASP A 134 -4.93 10.50 -4.12
N ALA A 135 -5.92 11.04 -3.42
CA ALA A 135 -6.02 10.93 -1.97
C ALA A 135 -6.08 9.49 -1.48
N ASN A 136 -6.89 8.62 -2.13
CA ASN A 136 -6.95 7.19 -1.75
C ASN A 136 -5.56 6.56 -1.82
N ARG A 137 -4.84 6.76 -2.93
CA ARG A 137 -3.48 6.23 -3.10
C ARG A 137 -2.54 6.71 -1.99
N VAL A 138 -2.57 8.00 -1.67
CA VAL A 138 -1.73 8.59 -0.60
C VAL A 138 -2.06 7.98 0.76
N TYR A 139 -3.34 7.86 1.11
CA TYR A 139 -3.75 7.18 2.34
C TYR A 139 -3.26 5.72 2.37
N GLY A 140 -3.25 5.03 1.23
CA GLY A 140 -2.77 3.66 1.14
C GLY A 140 -1.26 3.54 1.37
N LEU A 141 -0.49 4.46 0.79
CA LEU A 141 0.96 4.55 1.01
C LEU A 141 1.28 4.86 2.48
N GLU A 142 0.56 5.79 3.11
CA GLU A 142 0.75 6.10 4.54
C GLU A 142 0.33 4.94 5.45
N LEU A 143 -0.80 4.29 5.18
CA LEU A 143 -1.24 3.12 5.94
C LEU A 143 -0.27 1.95 5.78
N GLU A 144 0.27 1.68 4.58
CA GLU A 144 1.34 0.68 4.40
C GLU A 144 2.60 1.08 5.17
N HIS A 145 3.03 2.34 5.08
CA HIS A 145 4.22 2.82 5.79
C HIS A 145 4.09 2.69 7.32
N ILE A 146 2.89 2.85 7.87
CA ILE A 146 2.62 2.75 9.31
C ILE A 146 2.39 1.29 9.75
N LEU A 147 1.59 0.52 9.01
CA LEU A 147 1.06 -0.78 9.45
C LEU A 147 1.90 -1.98 8.98
N SER A 148 2.83 -1.78 8.04
CA SER A 148 3.67 -2.82 7.45
C SER A 148 5.12 -2.70 7.95
N PRO A 149 5.91 -3.80 7.97
CA PRO A 149 7.34 -3.70 8.26
C PRO A 149 8.13 -3.08 7.10
N SER A 150 7.58 -3.11 5.88
CA SER A 150 8.20 -2.52 4.70
C SER A 150 7.89 -1.03 4.66
N ARG A 151 8.93 -0.19 4.81
CA ARG A 151 8.77 1.25 4.62
C ARG A 151 8.51 1.56 3.16
N ILE A 152 7.67 2.55 2.94
CA ILE A 152 7.37 3.11 1.62
C ILE A 152 8.03 4.48 1.49
N HIS A 153 8.78 4.65 0.40
CA HIS A 153 9.40 5.90 0.00
C HIS A 153 8.62 6.51 -1.16
N TYR A 154 8.09 7.70 -0.91
CA TYR A 154 7.36 8.48 -1.88
C TYR A 154 7.36 9.94 -1.41
N PHE A 155 7.10 10.85 -2.33
CA PHE A 155 6.79 12.24 -2.02
C PHE A 155 5.83 12.82 -3.05
N ILE A 156 5.32 14.02 -2.76
CA ILE A 156 4.37 14.73 -3.60
C ILE A 156 4.94 16.12 -3.93
N ARG A 157 4.88 16.46 -5.21
CA ARG A 157 5.14 17.80 -5.75
C ARG A 157 3.86 18.30 -6.43
N ASP A 158 3.25 19.35 -5.90
CA ASP A 158 1.98 19.89 -6.40
C ASP A 158 0.86 18.84 -6.48
N THR A 159 0.56 18.35 -7.68
CA THR A 159 -0.39 17.28 -8.03
C THR A 159 0.29 16.01 -8.57
N THR A 160 1.60 15.91 -8.41
CA THR A 160 2.45 14.80 -8.86
C THR A 160 2.87 13.97 -7.66
N LEU A 161 2.63 12.67 -7.73
CA LEU A 161 3.10 11.67 -6.79
C LEU A 161 4.32 10.96 -7.39
N ILE A 162 5.42 10.94 -6.64
CA ILE A 162 6.63 10.19 -6.96
C ILE A 162 6.71 9.01 -5.99
N GLU A 163 6.78 7.79 -6.51
CA GLU A 163 6.82 6.55 -5.73
C GLU A 163 8.04 5.70 -6.08
N GLU A 164 8.78 5.23 -5.08
CA GLU A 164 9.87 4.28 -5.26
C GLU A 164 9.34 2.93 -5.73
N HIS A 165 10.09 2.25 -6.61
CA HIS A 165 9.76 0.90 -6.99
C HIS A 165 9.83 -0.08 -5.81
N ILE A 166 8.74 -0.83 -5.63
CA ILE A 166 8.65 -1.89 -4.63
C ILE A 166 9.19 -3.18 -5.25
N ILE A 167 10.39 -3.56 -4.82
CA ILE A 167 11.09 -4.76 -5.29
C ILE A 167 10.30 -6.03 -4.90
N GLY A 168 10.16 -6.92 -5.87
CA GLY A 168 9.66 -8.27 -5.72
C GLY A 168 9.22 -8.87 -7.05
N ILE A 169 8.94 -10.17 -7.08
CA ILE A 169 8.44 -10.86 -8.27
C ILE A 169 6.93 -10.59 -8.37
N PRO A 170 6.39 -10.08 -9.49
CA PRO A 170 4.94 -9.95 -9.69
C PRO A 170 4.21 -11.26 -9.36
N ALA A 171 3.12 -11.20 -8.61
CA ALA A 171 2.53 -12.42 -8.07
C ALA A 171 1.87 -13.30 -9.15
N ASP A 172 1.42 -12.72 -10.25
CA ASP A 172 0.99 -13.45 -11.45
C ASP A 172 2.14 -14.27 -12.05
N VAL A 173 3.29 -13.64 -12.31
CA VAL A 173 4.51 -14.33 -12.79
C VAL A 173 4.95 -15.40 -11.79
N PHE A 174 5.00 -15.07 -10.50
CA PHE A 174 5.40 -16.00 -9.45
C PHE A 174 4.46 -17.22 -9.38
N MET A 175 3.15 -17.04 -9.57
CA MET A 175 2.20 -18.15 -9.56
C MET A 175 2.37 -19.10 -10.74
N HIS A 176 2.94 -18.64 -11.86
CA HIS A 176 3.22 -19.45 -13.02
C HIS A 176 4.57 -20.20 -12.89
N GLU A 177 5.60 -19.53 -12.39
CA GLU A 177 6.98 -20.02 -12.51
C GLU A 177 7.73 -20.19 -11.17
N GLY A 178 7.27 -19.54 -10.11
CA GLY A 178 7.99 -19.44 -8.83
C GLY A 178 7.38 -20.23 -7.67
N MET A 179 6.27 -20.93 -7.88
CA MET A 179 5.58 -21.66 -6.80
C MET A 179 6.45 -22.79 -6.23
N PRO A 180 6.61 -22.89 -4.89
CA PRO A 180 7.43 -23.92 -4.29
C PRO A 180 6.80 -25.31 -4.41
N GLU A 181 7.62 -26.33 -4.66
CA GLU A 181 7.20 -27.73 -4.68
C GLU A 181 7.17 -28.36 -3.29
N GLY A 182 8.12 -27.97 -2.43
CA GLY A 182 8.28 -28.51 -1.09
C GLY A 182 7.12 -28.12 -0.17
N ARG A 183 6.53 -29.09 0.52
CA ARG A 183 5.41 -28.87 1.46
C ARG A 183 5.72 -27.80 2.51
N PHE A 184 6.95 -27.76 3.01
CA PHE A 184 7.36 -26.80 4.02
C PHE A 184 7.27 -25.36 3.52
N ASP A 185 7.78 -25.09 2.32
CA ASP A 185 7.75 -23.76 1.72
C ASP A 185 6.33 -23.37 1.25
N GLN A 186 5.53 -24.33 0.79
CA GLN A 186 4.11 -24.12 0.52
C GLN A 186 3.33 -23.67 1.76
N VAL A 187 3.59 -24.28 2.93
CA VAL A 187 2.98 -23.87 4.20
C VAL A 187 3.40 -22.44 4.57
N ARG A 188 4.66 -22.06 4.34
CA ARG A 188 5.15 -20.70 4.61
C ARG A 188 4.54 -19.66 3.68
N LEU A 189 4.45 -19.95 2.40
CA LEU A 189 3.80 -19.09 1.42
C LEU A 189 2.30 -18.95 1.71
N ALA A 190 1.62 -20.05 2.08
CA ALA A 190 0.21 -20.03 2.48
C ALA A 190 -0.02 -19.22 3.77
N LYS A 191 0.90 -19.33 4.74
CA LYS A 191 0.93 -18.49 5.94
C LYS A 191 1.00 -17.01 5.56
N GLU A 192 1.94 -16.62 4.69
CA GLU A 192 2.07 -15.22 4.26
C GLU A 192 0.88 -14.72 3.45
N PHE A 193 0.26 -15.54 2.59
CA PHE A 193 -0.98 -15.18 1.91
C PHE A 193 -2.11 -14.91 2.90
N THR A 194 -2.24 -15.73 3.94
CA THR A 194 -3.22 -15.52 5.02
C THR A 194 -2.99 -14.17 5.72
N LYS A 195 -1.73 -13.85 6.05
CA LYS A 195 -1.35 -12.58 6.67
C LYS A 195 -1.55 -11.39 5.74
N PHE A 196 -1.25 -11.53 4.46
CA PHE A 196 -1.48 -10.50 3.45
C PHE A 196 -2.97 -10.19 3.30
N ASN A 197 -3.82 -11.23 3.24
CA ASN A 197 -5.26 -11.06 3.20
C ASN A 197 -5.78 -10.30 4.43
N GLU A 198 -5.26 -10.62 5.62
CA GLU A 198 -5.61 -9.91 6.86
C GLU A 198 -5.15 -8.44 6.83
N ARG A 199 -3.91 -8.17 6.42
CA ARG A 199 -3.38 -6.80 6.29
C ARG A 199 -4.24 -5.94 5.36
N CYS A 200 -4.62 -6.49 4.19
CA CYS A 200 -5.44 -5.77 3.23
C CYS A 200 -6.83 -5.48 3.80
N PHE A 201 -7.45 -6.46 4.46
CA PHE A 201 -8.80 -6.30 4.97
C PHE A 201 -8.89 -5.31 6.13
N VAL A 202 -8.01 -5.42 7.14
CA VAL A 202 -8.06 -4.58 8.35
C VAL A 202 -7.97 -3.09 8.01
N ARG A 203 -7.13 -2.73 7.02
CA ARG A 203 -6.96 -1.34 6.60
C ARG A 203 -7.85 -0.93 5.44
N LEU A 204 -8.67 -1.83 4.89
CA LEU A 204 -9.48 -1.62 3.69
C LEU A 204 -8.64 -1.29 2.44
N LEU A 205 -7.54 -2.01 2.18
CA LEU A 205 -6.82 -1.95 0.91
C LEU A 205 -7.45 -2.88 -0.12
N GLY A 206 -8.05 -2.30 -1.16
CA GLY A 206 -8.78 -3.02 -2.18
C GLY A 206 -7.92 -3.48 -3.36
N ASP A 207 -8.52 -4.30 -4.23
CA ASP A 207 -7.98 -4.65 -5.55
C ASP A 207 -6.65 -5.40 -5.59
N MET A 208 -6.43 -6.22 -4.58
CA MET A 208 -5.22 -7.03 -4.46
C MET A 208 -5.32 -8.34 -5.24
N HIS A 209 -5.53 -8.24 -6.57
CA HIS A 209 -5.32 -9.35 -7.49
C HIS A 209 -3.82 -9.52 -7.80
N ALA A 210 -3.45 -10.65 -8.42
CA ALA A 210 -2.08 -11.06 -8.69
C ALA A 210 -1.16 -10.04 -9.39
N GLY A 211 -1.73 -9.06 -10.10
CA GLY A 211 -0.98 -8.00 -10.77
C GLY A 211 -0.69 -6.78 -9.89
N ASN A 212 -1.27 -6.71 -8.69
CA ASN A 212 -1.23 -5.54 -7.81
C ASN A 212 -0.44 -5.80 -6.52
N PHE A 213 0.27 -6.93 -6.43
CA PHE A 213 1.23 -7.20 -5.37
C PHE A 213 2.39 -8.05 -5.89
N VAL A 214 3.53 -7.93 -5.20
CA VAL A 214 4.74 -8.68 -5.48
C VAL A 214 5.08 -9.62 -4.33
N ILE A 215 5.90 -10.62 -4.61
CA ILE A 215 6.44 -11.58 -3.66
C ILE A 215 7.95 -11.34 -3.56
N ASP A 216 8.37 -10.89 -2.39
CA ASP A 216 9.75 -10.78 -1.98
C ASP A 216 10.17 -12.10 -1.31
N ILE A 217 11.32 -12.63 -1.73
CA ILE A 217 11.82 -13.94 -1.31
C ILE A 217 13.21 -13.74 -0.73
N THR A 218 13.36 -14.03 0.55
CA THR A 218 14.64 -13.95 1.24
C THR A 218 15.05 -15.33 1.71
N ARG A 219 16.31 -15.70 1.48
CA ARG A 219 16.88 -16.94 2.03
C ARG A 219 17.27 -16.70 3.49
N ASP A 220 16.72 -17.49 4.40
CA ASP A 220 17.10 -17.53 5.81
C ASP A 220 17.71 -18.91 6.11
N PHE A 221 19.04 -18.97 6.12
CA PHE A 221 19.82 -20.21 6.17
C PHE A 221 19.41 -21.22 5.08
N GLU A 222 18.78 -22.33 5.48
CA GLU A 222 18.32 -23.40 4.58
C GLU A 222 16.88 -23.21 4.11
N LYS A 223 16.18 -22.14 4.55
CA LYS A 223 14.72 -22.00 4.37
C LYS A 223 14.38 -20.72 3.63
N TRP A 224 13.28 -20.75 2.88
CA TRP A 224 12.78 -19.58 2.17
C TRP A 224 11.78 -18.80 3.04
N HIS A 225 11.93 -17.49 3.07
CA HIS A 225 10.98 -16.56 3.65
C HIS A 225 10.30 -15.79 2.54
N TYR A 226 8.97 -15.80 2.56
CA TYR A 226 8.15 -15.08 1.60
C TYR A 226 7.61 -13.82 2.24
N ARG A 227 7.43 -12.75 1.47
CA ARG A 227 6.71 -11.56 1.90
C ARG A 227 5.90 -11.01 0.75
N MET A 228 4.59 -10.93 0.93
CA MET A 228 3.71 -10.27 -0.05
C MET A 228 3.64 -8.78 0.23
N ARG A 229 3.86 -7.97 -0.80
CA ARG A 229 3.89 -6.50 -0.73
C ARG A 229 2.96 -5.91 -1.79
N PRO A 230 1.99 -5.07 -1.41
CA PRO A 230 1.13 -4.40 -2.39
C PRO A 230 1.96 -3.40 -3.20
N ILE A 231 1.59 -3.19 -4.47
CA ILE A 231 2.23 -2.22 -5.38
C ILE A 231 1.22 -1.23 -6.01
N ASP A 232 -0.07 -1.48 -5.81
CA ASP A 232 -1.15 -0.58 -6.24
C ASP A 232 -2.00 -0.20 -5.03
N PHE A 233 -2.22 1.10 -4.83
CA PHE A 233 -2.99 1.64 -3.71
C PHE A 233 -4.22 2.43 -4.17
N ASP A 234 -4.59 2.35 -5.45
CA ASP A 234 -5.68 3.13 -6.06
C ASP A 234 -7.04 2.86 -5.41
N GLN A 235 -7.24 1.63 -4.93
CA GLN A 235 -8.49 1.17 -4.33
C GLN A 235 -8.44 1.13 -2.80
N GLN A 236 -7.58 1.94 -2.19
CA GLN A 236 -7.57 2.13 -0.74
C GLN A 236 -8.88 2.81 -0.28
N SER A 237 -9.61 2.13 0.60
CA SER A 237 -10.79 2.66 1.31
C SER A 237 -11.80 3.38 0.40
N HIS A 238 -12.15 2.78 -0.74
CA HIS A 238 -13.06 3.40 -1.71
C HIS A 238 -14.32 2.56 -2.00
N HIS A 239 -14.18 1.24 -2.13
CA HIS A 239 -15.23 0.37 -2.63
C HIS A 239 -16.22 -0.09 -1.53
N TRP A 240 -17.48 -0.29 -1.88
CA TRP A 240 -18.54 -0.65 -0.93
C TRP A 240 -18.56 -2.13 -0.52
N ARG A 241 -18.06 -3.03 -1.37
CA ARG A 241 -18.03 -4.48 -1.12
C ARG A 241 -16.85 -4.85 -0.24
N LYS A 242 -17.10 -5.53 0.88
CA LYS A 242 -16.01 -6.00 1.75
C LYS A 242 -15.05 -6.98 1.07
N GLN A 243 -15.54 -7.77 0.12
CA GLN A 243 -14.73 -8.77 -0.60
C GLN A 243 -13.65 -8.14 -1.48
N VAL A 244 -13.80 -6.87 -1.87
CA VAL A 244 -12.76 -6.15 -2.62
C VAL A 244 -11.50 -5.95 -1.77
N TYR A 245 -11.63 -5.91 -0.45
CA TYR A 245 -10.52 -5.77 0.50
C TYR A 245 -9.90 -7.11 0.93
N MET A 246 -10.34 -8.21 0.32
CA MET A 246 -9.94 -9.55 0.70
C MET A 246 -9.34 -10.27 -0.52
N PRO A 247 -8.00 -10.27 -0.67
CA PRO A 247 -7.29 -10.92 -1.79
C PRO A 247 -7.79 -12.33 -2.15
N GLN A 248 -8.27 -13.11 -1.19
CA GLN A 248 -8.81 -14.45 -1.41
C GLN A 248 -10.06 -14.51 -2.31
N PHE A 249 -10.73 -13.39 -2.62
CA PHE A 249 -11.90 -13.38 -3.52
C PHE A 249 -11.54 -13.12 -4.99
N TYR A 250 -10.28 -12.78 -5.29
CA TYR A 250 -9.84 -12.53 -6.66
C TYR A 250 -9.53 -13.84 -7.38
N PRO A 251 -10.19 -14.14 -8.52
CA PRO A 251 -9.93 -15.37 -9.29
C PRO A 251 -8.47 -15.53 -9.71
N GLN A 252 -7.76 -14.42 -9.95
CA GLN A 252 -6.33 -14.42 -10.29
C GLN A 252 -5.47 -15.03 -9.18
N ASN A 253 -5.92 -14.96 -7.92
CA ASN A 253 -5.20 -15.49 -6.76
C ASN A 253 -5.54 -16.97 -6.50
N GLN A 254 -6.29 -17.63 -7.38
CA GLN A 254 -6.75 -19.01 -7.18
C GLN A 254 -5.61 -20.03 -6.92
N PRO A 255 -4.43 -19.95 -7.56
CA PRO A 255 -3.32 -20.86 -7.23
C PRO A 255 -2.91 -20.78 -5.76
N MET A 256 -2.78 -19.56 -5.21
CA MET A 256 -2.45 -19.34 -3.79
C MET A 256 -3.55 -19.86 -2.86
N ILE A 257 -4.82 -19.62 -3.21
CA ILE A 257 -5.97 -20.07 -2.40
C ILE A 257 -6.02 -21.60 -2.36
N LYS A 258 -5.88 -22.26 -3.51
CA LYS A 258 -5.85 -23.74 -3.59
C LYS A 258 -4.69 -24.32 -2.79
N MET A 259 -3.52 -23.70 -2.85
CA MET A 259 -2.37 -24.12 -2.04
C MET A 259 -2.69 -23.99 -0.54
N GLY A 260 -3.24 -22.84 -0.11
CA GLY A 260 -3.65 -22.63 1.27
C GLY A 260 -4.64 -23.68 1.78
N MET A 261 -5.67 -24.00 0.98
CA MET A 261 -6.66 -25.04 1.32
C MET A 261 -6.06 -26.44 1.46
N ARG A 262 -4.98 -26.76 0.72
CA ARG A 262 -4.28 -28.05 0.84
C ARG A 262 -3.33 -28.10 2.04
N CYS A 263 -2.73 -26.97 2.40
CA CYS A 263 -1.63 -26.92 3.36
C CYS A 263 -2.06 -26.58 4.78
N LEU A 264 -3.16 -25.85 4.95
CA LEU A 264 -3.57 -25.25 6.22
C LEU A 264 -4.92 -25.81 6.68
N VAL A 265 -5.00 -26.16 7.96
CA VAL A 265 -6.29 -26.39 8.62
C VAL A 265 -6.85 -25.07 9.17
N PRO A 266 -8.17 -24.96 9.43
CA PRO A 266 -8.79 -23.71 9.90
C PRO A 266 -8.11 -23.09 11.13
N GLU A 267 -7.60 -23.91 12.03
CA GLU A 267 -6.88 -23.49 13.24
C GLU A 267 -5.58 -22.74 12.88
N ASN A 268 -4.86 -23.19 11.85
CA ASN A 268 -3.66 -22.49 11.37
C ASN A 268 -4.02 -21.12 10.80
N VAL A 269 -5.11 -21.03 10.02
CA VAL A 269 -5.56 -19.77 9.42
C VAL A 269 -5.88 -18.76 10.51
N LEU A 270 -6.66 -19.16 11.51
CA LEU A 270 -7.00 -18.28 12.63
C LEU A 270 -5.77 -17.86 13.44
N GLN A 271 -4.83 -18.78 13.66
CA GLN A 271 -3.56 -18.45 14.31
C GLN A 271 -2.79 -17.38 13.52
N TYR A 272 -2.63 -17.55 12.20
CA TYR A 272 -1.86 -16.62 11.38
C TYR A 272 -2.52 -15.24 11.26
N GLN A 273 -3.86 -15.19 11.24
CA GLN A 273 -4.60 -13.92 11.35
C GLN A 273 -4.31 -13.23 12.68
N ARG A 274 -4.32 -13.97 13.80
CA ARG A 274 -4.00 -13.42 15.13
C ARG A 274 -2.55 -12.93 15.20
N GLU A 275 -1.60 -13.68 14.65
CA GLU A 275 -0.19 -13.26 14.56
C GLU A 275 -0.06 -11.92 13.80
N GLU A 276 -0.69 -11.79 12.63
CA GLU A 276 -0.60 -10.54 11.86
C GLU A 276 -1.29 -9.37 12.57
N ARG A 277 -2.46 -9.61 13.17
CA ARG A 277 -3.15 -8.60 13.97
C ARG A 277 -2.27 -8.11 15.13
N ALA A 278 -1.59 -9.01 15.84
CA ALA A 278 -0.67 -8.61 16.91
C ALA A 278 0.50 -7.76 16.38
N LEU A 279 1.04 -8.08 15.20
CA LEU A 279 2.09 -7.28 14.56
C LEU A 279 1.60 -5.88 14.16
N ILE A 280 0.42 -5.79 13.55
CA ILE A 280 -0.21 -4.50 13.21
C ILE A 280 -0.44 -3.67 14.48
N ALA A 281 -0.99 -4.29 15.54
CA ALA A 281 -1.24 -3.61 16.81
C ALA A 281 0.04 -3.03 17.42
N ASN A 282 1.14 -3.80 17.38
CA ASN A 282 2.41 -3.34 17.90
C ASN A 282 2.93 -2.13 17.10
N ARG A 283 2.83 -2.17 15.77
CA ARG A 283 3.26 -1.04 14.93
C ARG A 283 2.45 0.21 15.23
N VAL A 284 1.13 0.11 15.30
CA VAL A 284 0.25 1.23 15.67
C VAL A 284 0.63 1.83 17.02
N ARG A 285 0.97 1.02 18.02
CA ARG A 285 1.43 1.53 19.33
C ARG A 285 2.76 2.29 19.24
N VAL A 286 3.71 1.76 18.47
CA VAL A 286 5.02 2.41 18.26
C VAL A 286 4.87 3.72 17.48
N SER A 287 3.98 3.75 16.49
CA SER A 287 3.74 4.90 15.62
C SER A 287 2.50 5.71 16.02
N HIS A 288 2.06 5.64 17.29
CA HIS A 288 0.75 6.12 17.72
C HIS A 288 0.46 7.56 17.29
N GLY A 289 1.40 8.49 17.52
CA GLY A 289 1.21 9.90 17.14
C GLY A 289 1.02 10.11 15.63
N ARG A 290 1.72 9.35 14.78
CA ARG A 290 1.54 9.41 13.32
C ARG A 290 0.25 8.75 12.86
N PHE A 291 -0.09 7.61 13.47
CA PHE A 291 -1.33 6.92 13.21
C PHE A 291 -2.55 7.79 13.53
N GLU A 292 -2.61 8.39 14.72
CA GLU A 292 -3.73 9.27 15.10
C GLU A 292 -3.82 10.48 14.17
N ALA A 293 -2.70 11.14 13.87
CA ALA A 293 -2.70 12.26 12.93
C ALA A 293 -3.22 11.89 11.54
N LEU A 294 -2.90 10.68 11.04
CA LEU A 294 -3.42 10.20 9.75
C LEU A 294 -4.93 9.92 9.84
N MET A 295 -5.36 9.27 10.93
CA MET A 295 -6.78 8.94 11.12
C MET A 295 -7.63 10.19 11.34
N ASP A 296 -7.12 11.24 11.98
CA ASP A 296 -7.84 12.51 12.17
C ASP A 296 -8.14 13.15 10.82
N VAL A 297 -7.15 13.21 9.93
CA VAL A 297 -7.33 13.75 8.58
C VAL A 297 -8.24 12.85 7.74
N MET A 298 -7.99 11.55 7.72
CA MET A 298 -8.74 10.61 6.89
C MET A 298 -10.21 10.53 7.31
N SER A 299 -10.52 10.73 8.60
CA SER A 299 -11.89 10.74 9.13
C SER A 299 -12.73 11.92 8.61
N GLU A 300 -12.12 13.02 8.21
CA GLU A 300 -12.82 14.20 7.66
C GLU A 300 -12.87 14.19 6.12
N ASP A 301 -12.12 13.31 5.46
CA ASP A 301 -11.93 13.34 4.01
C ASP A 301 -12.99 12.50 3.25
N LEU A 302 -13.55 13.08 2.19
CA LEU A 302 -14.60 12.48 1.37
C LEU A 302 -14.00 11.72 0.18
N ILE A 303 -13.36 10.59 0.47
CA ILE A 303 -12.62 9.78 -0.51
C ILE A 303 -13.44 8.62 -1.13
N ALA A 304 -14.76 8.64 -0.95
CA ALA A 304 -15.69 7.68 -1.55
C ALA A 304 -17.12 8.27 -1.57
N PRO A 305 -18.01 7.78 -2.45
CA PRO A 305 -19.44 8.09 -2.38
C PRO A 305 -20.05 7.68 -1.01
N PRO A 306 -20.99 8.45 -0.44
CA PRO A 306 -21.63 8.12 0.84
C PRO A 306 -22.29 6.73 0.84
N GLU A 307 -22.87 6.31 -0.28
CA GLU A 307 -23.51 4.99 -0.40
C GLU A 307 -22.48 3.85 -0.25
N ASN A 308 -21.22 4.11 -0.60
CA ASN A 308 -20.16 3.13 -0.40
C ASN A 308 -19.85 2.94 1.09
N VAL A 309 -19.82 4.05 1.84
CA VAL A 309 -19.61 4.03 3.30
C VAL A 309 -20.75 3.27 3.97
N ASP A 310 -22.01 3.61 3.65
CA ASP A 310 -23.19 3.01 4.26
C ASP A 310 -23.25 1.49 4.09
N ARG A 311 -23.00 1.02 2.86
CA ARG A 311 -23.02 -0.41 2.56
C ARG A 311 -21.86 -1.14 3.21
N LEU A 312 -20.66 -0.55 3.19
CA LEU A 312 -19.49 -1.18 3.79
C LEU A 312 -19.63 -1.24 5.30
N ARG A 313 -20.10 -0.17 5.95
CA ARG A 313 -20.42 -0.09 7.37
C ARG A 313 -21.25 -1.28 7.86
N SER A 314 -22.38 -1.54 7.19
CA SER A 314 -23.25 -2.69 7.53
C SER A 314 -22.53 -4.04 7.36
N GLN A 315 -21.72 -4.19 6.31
CA GLN A 315 -20.94 -5.40 6.08
C GLN A 315 -19.82 -5.60 7.12
N LEU A 316 -19.21 -4.52 7.62
CA LEU A 316 -18.17 -4.57 8.65
C LEU A 316 -18.77 -4.88 10.03
N ASN A 317 -19.91 -4.26 10.39
CA ASN A 317 -20.68 -4.63 11.58
C ASN A 317 -21.01 -6.13 11.59
N GLN A 318 -21.52 -6.65 10.47
CA GLN A 318 -21.79 -8.08 10.32
C GLN A 318 -20.52 -8.95 10.38
N HIS A 319 -19.42 -8.50 9.77
CA HIS A 319 -18.18 -9.28 9.73
C HIS A 319 -17.50 -9.39 11.09
N TYR A 320 -17.46 -8.29 11.84
CA TYR A 320 -16.79 -8.23 13.15
C TYR A 320 -17.71 -8.59 14.32
N ASP A 321 -19.00 -8.82 14.05
CA ASP A 321 -20.06 -9.05 15.02
C ASP A 321 -20.13 -7.92 16.06
N THR A 322 -20.42 -6.72 15.57
CA THR A 322 -20.43 -5.49 16.37
C THR A 322 -21.35 -4.44 15.75
N ASP A 323 -21.69 -3.41 16.51
CA ASP A 323 -22.41 -2.21 16.08
C ASP A 323 -21.49 -0.97 16.01
N ARG A 324 -20.20 -1.10 16.34
CA ARG A 324 -19.28 0.03 16.46
C ARG A 324 -18.98 0.79 15.18
N PHE A 325 -19.30 0.22 14.00
CA PHE A 325 -19.19 0.95 12.74
C PHE A 325 -20.44 1.81 12.48
N THR A 326 -21.55 1.61 13.19
CA THR A 326 -22.81 2.34 13.00
C THR A 326 -22.66 3.86 13.01
N PRO A 327 -21.89 4.49 13.91
CA PRO A 327 -21.72 5.94 13.89
C PRO A 327 -20.82 6.46 12.74
N CYS A 328 -20.08 5.61 12.04
CA CYS A 328 -19.16 6.05 10.99
C CYS A 328 -19.92 6.63 9.78
N LEU A 329 -19.46 7.80 9.34
CA LEU A 329 -19.95 8.59 8.22
C LEU A 329 -18.92 8.67 7.07
N THR A 330 -17.63 8.42 7.35
CA THR A 330 -16.56 8.42 6.34
C THR A 330 -15.79 7.11 6.27
N MET A 331 -15.04 6.93 5.18
CA MET A 331 -14.15 5.78 5.00
C MET A 331 -13.01 5.77 6.03
N GLY A 332 -12.50 6.93 6.41
CA GLY A 332 -11.46 7.04 7.44
C GLY A 332 -11.94 6.56 8.79
N GLU A 333 -13.18 6.89 9.19
CA GLU A 333 -13.77 6.37 10.42
C GLU A 333 -13.95 4.85 10.39
N LEU A 334 -14.33 4.28 9.24
CA LEU A 334 -14.39 2.81 9.09
C LEU A 334 -13.01 2.16 9.27
N VAL A 335 -11.96 2.74 8.68
CA VAL A 335 -10.57 2.26 8.88
C VAL A 335 -10.16 2.37 10.34
N ARG A 336 -10.41 3.53 10.97
CA ARG A 336 -10.11 3.78 12.38
C ARG A 336 -10.76 2.72 13.28
N VAL A 337 -12.07 2.51 13.16
CA VAL A 337 -12.80 1.52 13.98
C VAL A 337 -12.27 0.09 13.74
N SER A 338 -11.97 -0.27 12.49
CA SER A 338 -11.40 -1.58 12.15
C SER A 338 -10.07 -1.82 12.88
N ILE A 339 -9.19 -0.81 12.93
CA ILE A 339 -7.89 -0.89 13.61
C ILE A 339 -8.05 -0.84 15.13
N LEU A 340 -8.96 -0.02 15.67
CA LEU A 340 -9.21 0.04 17.13
C LEU A 340 -9.74 -1.30 17.68
N LEU A 341 -10.68 -1.95 16.97
CA LEU A 341 -11.16 -3.28 17.33
C LEU A 341 -10.03 -4.31 17.40
N LEU A 342 -9.07 -4.19 16.47
CA LEU A 342 -7.87 -5.02 16.45
C LEU A 342 -6.99 -4.74 17.67
N LEU A 343 -6.77 -3.48 18.05
CA LEU A 343 -5.95 -3.09 19.21
C LEU A 343 -6.51 -3.65 20.53
N GLU A 344 -7.82 -3.56 20.73
CA GLU A 344 -8.50 -4.03 21.94
C GLU A 344 -8.34 -5.55 22.11
N ARG A 345 -8.60 -6.30 21.03
CA ARG A 345 -8.48 -7.76 21.00
C ARG A 345 -7.03 -8.26 21.15
N ASN A 346 -6.04 -7.41 20.94
CA ASN A 346 -4.61 -7.73 21.05
C ASN A 346 -3.91 -6.92 22.16
N SER A 347 -4.64 -6.59 23.22
CA SER A 347 -4.05 -5.98 24.42
C SER A 347 -2.93 -6.89 24.97
N PRO A 348 -1.74 -6.36 25.27
CA PRO A 348 -0.62 -7.19 25.69
C PRO A 348 -0.97 -7.92 26.99
N ALA A 349 -0.82 -9.25 26.99
CA ALA A 349 -1.00 -10.07 28.20
C ALA A 349 -0.07 -9.65 29.35
N ASN A 350 1.01 -8.95 29.01
CA ASN A 350 2.00 -8.40 29.92
C ASN A 350 2.28 -6.94 29.52
N PRO A 351 1.64 -5.94 30.15
CA PRO A 351 1.90 -4.55 29.82
C PRO A 351 3.38 -4.20 30.08
N PRO A 352 3.92 -3.17 29.40
CA PRO A 352 5.28 -2.70 29.62
C PRO A 352 5.56 -2.45 31.11
N PHE A 353 6.81 -2.64 31.55
CA PHE A 353 7.19 -2.58 32.97
C PHE A 353 6.67 -1.31 33.69
N HIS A 354 6.70 -0.15 33.03
CA HIS A 354 6.22 1.13 33.55
C HIS A 354 4.68 1.20 33.76
N GLN A 355 3.90 0.37 33.08
CA GLN A 355 2.44 0.25 33.26
C GLN A 355 2.05 -0.83 34.28
N ARG A 356 2.98 -1.71 34.68
CA ARG A 356 2.71 -2.75 35.69
C ARG A 356 2.54 -2.18 37.10
N PHE A 357 3.20 -1.06 37.42
CA PHE A 357 3.18 -0.45 38.75
C PHE A 357 2.07 0.58 38.98
N VAL A 358 1.21 0.83 37.98
CA VAL A 358 0.08 1.77 38.13
C VAL A 358 -1.13 1.10 38.82
N LYS A 359 -1.22 -0.24 38.78
CA LYS A 359 -2.34 -0.98 39.40
C LYS A 359 -2.18 -1.31 40.89
N ASP A 360 -0.97 -1.19 41.45
CA ASP A 360 -0.66 -1.61 42.84
C ASP A 360 -0.42 -0.46 43.82
N ARG A 361 -0.95 0.75 43.56
CA ARG A 361 -1.00 1.78 44.60
C ARG A 361 -2.34 1.70 45.35
N PRO A 362 -2.39 1.26 46.61
CA PRO A 362 -3.58 1.44 47.44
C PRO A 362 -3.69 2.91 47.78
N GLY A 363 -4.74 3.57 47.29
CA GLY A 363 -5.11 4.92 47.70
C GLY A 363 -5.24 5.94 46.58
N THR A 364 -6.35 5.87 45.84
CA THR A 364 -6.97 7.09 45.33
C THR A 364 -8.44 7.05 45.73
N VAL A 365 -8.71 7.73 46.84
CA VAL A 365 -10.04 7.94 47.41
C VAL A 365 -10.93 8.65 46.39
N ALA A 366 -12.16 8.17 46.29
CA ALA A 366 -13.24 8.79 45.54
C ALA A 366 -13.45 10.25 45.97
N LEU A 367 -13.45 11.18 45.02
CA LEU A 367 -14.05 12.50 45.21
C LEU A 367 -15.38 12.54 44.46
N ARG A 368 -16.44 12.24 45.21
CA ARG A 368 -17.81 12.65 44.90
C ARG A 368 -17.95 14.14 45.24
N ASN A 369 -18.53 14.88 44.30
CA ASN A 369 -19.40 16.06 44.44
C ASN A 369 -19.31 16.91 45.72
N VAL A 370 -18.92 18.18 45.56
CA VAL A 370 -19.62 19.31 46.19
C VAL A 370 -19.62 20.50 45.23
N ARG A 371 -20.81 20.95 44.82
CA ARG A 371 -21.07 22.29 44.25
C ARG A 371 -21.25 23.29 45.40
N PRO A 372 -21.03 24.60 45.20
CA PRO A 372 -21.91 25.61 45.76
C PRO A 372 -23.23 25.70 45.00
#